data_AF-A0A3P7FKH5-F1
#
_entry.id   AF-A0A3P7FKH5-F1
#
_cell.length_a   1.000
_cell.length_b   1.000
_cell.length_c   1.000
_cell.angle_alpha   90.00
_cell.angle_beta   90.00
_cell.angle_gamma   90.00
#
_symmetry.space_group_name_H-M   'P 1'
#
loop_
_entity.id
_entity.type
_entity.pdbx_description
1 polymer ?
#
loop_
_entity_poly.entity_id
_entity_poly.type
_entity_poly.pdbx_seq_one_letter_code
_entity_poly.pdbx_strand_id
1 'polypeptide(L)'
;MKLQEGRRHAVSHLRIMRLRCSLCGCGSFFCSDMRTHLQYRHCDKLHLAPRGYVLPGNVLPCMTQRQADDLTRVVDAMKPGRVMYTSGKIISSTNPKPYYPDPIIEERVLGTLLPEIDASNDHRRNMSTNIIGGVNTSAGKS
;
A
#
# COMPACT_ATOMS: atom_id res chain seq x y z
N MET A 1 2.92 27.97 0.00
CA MET A 1 3.52 26.63 0.21
C MET A 1 4.27 26.24 -1.07
N LYS A 2 5.56 25.87 -1.00
CA LYS A 2 6.29 25.35 -2.19
C LYS A 2 5.64 24.01 -2.60
N LEU A 3 5.39 23.79 -3.89
CA LEU A 3 4.64 22.63 -4.42
C LEU A 3 5.13 21.27 -3.87
N GLN A 4 6.43 21.13 -3.61
CA GLN A 4 7.05 19.92 -3.06
C GLN A 4 6.58 19.60 -1.62
N GLU A 5 6.43 20.61 -0.77
CA GLU A 5 5.96 20.42 0.61
C GLU A 5 4.49 20.00 0.62
N GLY A 6 3.68 20.62 -0.25
CA GLY A 6 2.28 20.22 -0.43
C GLY A 6 2.14 18.76 -0.88
N ARG A 7 3.00 18.30 -1.81
CA ARG A 7 3.03 16.89 -2.23
C ARG A 7 3.41 15.95 -1.09
N ARG A 8 4.44 16.28 -0.32
CA ARG A 8 4.89 15.45 0.81
C ARG A 8 3.80 15.34 1.87
N HIS A 9 3.11 16.44 2.15
CA HIS A 9 1.97 16.47 3.05
C HIS A 9 0.80 15.60 2.53
N ALA A 10 0.42 15.73 1.26
CA ALA A 10 -0.67 14.93 0.69
C ALA A 10 -0.40 13.41 0.76
N VAL A 11 0.83 13.00 0.48
CA VAL A 11 1.24 11.59 0.57
C VAL A 11 1.12 11.02 1.99
N SER A 12 1.24 11.85 3.02
CA SER A 12 1.08 11.41 4.43
C SER A 12 -0.34 10.96 4.77
N HIS A 13 -1.33 11.29 3.93
CA HIS A 13 -2.72 10.88 4.10
C HIS A 13 -3.09 9.64 3.30
N LEU A 14 -2.18 9.13 2.47
CA LEU A 14 -2.44 8.01 1.58
C LEU A 14 -1.66 6.78 2.04
N ARG A 15 -2.31 5.62 2.11
CA ARG A 15 -1.66 4.33 2.39
C ARG A 15 -0.88 3.80 1.19
N ILE A 16 -0.03 4.64 0.61
CA ILE A 16 0.92 4.28 -0.45
C ILE A 16 2.34 4.17 0.12
N MET A 17 3.10 3.21 -0.38
CA MET A 17 4.45 2.93 0.09
C MET A 17 5.36 2.52 -1.06
N ARG A 18 6.65 2.80 -0.89
CA ARG A 18 7.75 2.25 -1.69
C ARG A 18 8.69 1.39 -0.85
N LEU A 19 8.67 1.62 0.46
CA LEU A 19 9.57 1.02 1.44
C LEU A 19 8.77 0.45 2.60
N ARG A 20 9.32 -0.59 3.24
CA ARG A 20 8.84 -1.17 4.49
C ARG A 20 9.96 -1.22 5.52
N CYS A 21 9.62 -0.93 6.76
CA CYS A 21 10.49 -1.25 7.89
C CYS A 21 10.58 -2.77 8.04
N SER A 22 11.79 -3.34 8.02
CA SER A 22 11.97 -4.78 8.20
C SER A 22 11.61 -5.28 9.60
N LEU A 23 11.53 -4.37 10.59
CA LEU A 23 11.28 -4.71 12.00
C LEU A 23 9.79 -4.67 12.36
N CYS A 24 9.10 -3.55 12.08
CA CYS A 24 7.68 -3.37 12.43
C CYS A 24 6.72 -3.50 11.24
N GLY A 25 7.23 -3.57 10.00
CA GLY A 25 6.42 -3.74 8.80
C GLY A 25 5.69 -2.49 8.31
N CYS A 26 5.81 -1.34 8.98
CA CYS A 26 5.14 -0.11 8.53
C CYS A 26 5.66 0.35 7.16
N GLY A 27 4.77 0.94 6.36
CA GLY A 27 5.08 1.47 5.04
C GLY A 27 5.61 2.91 5.10
N SER A 28 6.49 3.27 4.16
CA SER A 28 6.83 4.67 3.89
C SER A 28 7.00 4.91 2.40
N PHE A 29 6.72 6.13 1.97
CA PHE A 29 6.98 6.58 0.61
C PHE A 29 8.41 7.11 0.42
N PHE A 30 8.95 7.83 1.41
CA PHE A 30 10.26 8.49 1.34
C PHE A 30 11.29 7.79 2.23
N CYS A 31 12.50 7.58 1.71
CA CYS A 31 13.61 7.02 2.48
C CYS A 31 13.94 7.88 3.72
N SER A 32 13.82 9.21 3.61
CA SER A 32 14.05 10.13 4.73
C SER A 32 13.13 9.83 5.92
N ASP A 33 11.88 9.50 5.66
CA ASP A 33 10.89 9.28 6.71
C ASP A 33 11.14 7.93 7.39
N MET A 34 11.53 6.91 6.61
CA MET A 34 11.96 5.62 7.13
C MET A 34 13.24 5.71 7.98
N ARG A 35 14.22 6.51 7.54
CA ARG A 35 15.42 6.78 8.34
C ARG A 35 15.06 7.48 9.64
N THR A 36 14.22 8.51 9.62
CA THR A 36 13.76 9.18 10.85
C THR A 36 13.09 8.19 11.78
N HIS A 37 12.20 7.34 11.27
CA HIS A 37 11.52 6.31 12.06
C HIS A 37 12.48 5.38 12.81
N LEU A 38 13.54 4.93 12.14
CA LEU A 38 14.54 4.02 12.72
C LEU A 38 15.55 4.75 13.61
N GLN A 39 16.16 5.81 13.09
CA GLN A 39 17.25 6.54 13.75
C GLN A 39 16.79 7.27 15.02
N TYR A 40 15.56 7.77 15.04
CA TYR A 40 15.00 8.50 16.18
C TYR A 40 14.13 7.63 17.10
N ARG A 41 14.29 6.29 16.99
CA ARG A 41 13.64 5.30 17.89
C ARG A 41 12.11 5.36 17.87
N HIS A 42 11.50 5.70 16.74
CA HIS A 42 10.04 5.66 16.59
C HIS A 42 9.51 4.26 16.22
N CYS A 43 10.40 3.29 15.98
CA CYS A 43 10.06 1.89 15.78
C CYS A 43 9.88 1.15 17.11
N ASP A 44 8.67 0.67 17.40
CA ASP A 44 8.40 -0.14 18.60
C ASP A 44 9.15 -1.48 18.61
N LYS A 45 9.60 -1.93 17.43
CA LYS A 45 10.33 -3.19 17.22
C LYS A 45 11.84 -3.01 17.07
N LEU A 46 12.39 -1.87 17.51
CA LEU A 46 13.82 -1.58 17.43
C LEU A 46 14.70 -2.59 18.20
N HIS A 47 14.16 -3.20 19.26
CA HIS A 47 14.81 -4.26 20.04
C HIS A 47 15.07 -5.55 19.22
N LEU A 48 14.41 -5.71 18.06
CA LEU A 48 14.64 -6.83 17.14
C LEU A 48 15.76 -6.55 16.12
N ALA A 49 16.37 -5.36 16.15
CA ALA A 49 17.47 -5.03 15.25
C ALA A 49 18.72 -5.90 15.53
N PRO A 50 19.58 -6.11 14.52
CA PRO A 50 20.86 -6.80 14.72
C PRO A 50 21.73 -6.14 15.80
N ARG A 51 22.56 -6.94 16.47
CA ARG A 51 23.48 -6.43 17.50
C ARG A 51 24.38 -5.34 16.93
N GLY A 52 24.57 -4.27 17.71
CA GLY A 52 25.41 -3.13 17.33
C GLY A 52 24.76 -2.12 16.38
N TYR A 53 23.52 -2.35 15.91
CA TYR A 53 22.80 -1.35 15.11
C TYR A 53 22.29 -0.21 16.00
N VAL A 54 21.74 -0.55 17.16
CA VAL A 54 21.12 0.42 18.07
C VAL A 54 22.11 0.78 19.17
N LEU A 55 22.55 2.03 19.18
CA LEU A 55 23.39 2.58 20.26
C LEU A 55 22.63 2.50 21.60
N PRO A 56 23.33 2.24 22.72
CA PRO A 56 22.70 2.15 24.02
C PRO A 56 22.21 3.53 24.51
N GLY A 57 21.34 3.52 25.53
CA GLY A 57 20.79 4.72 26.16
C GLY A 57 19.88 5.54 25.23
N ASN A 58 19.89 6.86 25.40
CA ASN A 58 19.03 7.80 24.68
C ASN A 58 19.76 8.50 23.52
N VAL A 59 20.86 7.94 23.01
CA VAL A 59 21.62 8.54 21.91
C VAL A 59 20.75 8.58 20.65
N LEU A 60 20.71 9.76 20.03
CA LEU A 60 19.98 10.08 18.80
C LEU A 60 20.91 10.83 17.82
N PRO A 61 21.00 10.44 16.55
CA PRO A 61 20.43 9.22 15.98
C PRO A 61 21.04 7.96 16.63
N CYS A 62 20.21 6.95 16.88
CA CYS A 62 20.66 5.72 17.53
C CYS A 62 21.42 4.76 16.60
N MET A 63 21.48 5.06 15.30
CA MET A 63 22.15 4.27 14.28
C MET A 63 22.55 5.15 13.09
N THR A 64 23.49 4.69 12.28
CA THR A 64 23.91 5.38 11.04
C THR A 64 22.83 5.31 9.95
N GLN A 65 22.91 6.20 8.95
CA GLN A 65 21.99 6.15 7.81
C GLN A 65 22.07 4.81 7.06
N ARG A 66 23.28 4.26 6.92
CA ARG A 66 23.51 2.97 6.27
C ARG A 66 22.82 1.83 7.03
N GLN A 67 22.95 1.79 8.35
CA GLN A 67 22.25 0.80 9.19
C GLN A 67 20.72 0.94 9.10
N ALA A 68 20.20 2.16 9.02
CA ALA A 68 18.78 2.38 8.83
C ALA A 68 18.30 1.91 7.44
N ASP A 69 19.10 2.15 6.40
CA ASP A 69 18.83 1.67 5.04
C ASP A 69 18.86 0.13 4.97
N ASP A 70 19.81 -0.52 5.67
CA ASP A 70 19.90 -1.98 5.76
C ASP A 70 18.65 -2.61 6.44
N LEU A 71 18.01 -1.86 7.35
CA LEU A 71 16.75 -2.24 7.99
C LEU A 71 15.50 -1.85 7.16
N THR A 72 15.69 -1.30 5.96
CA THR A 72 14.63 -0.87 5.05
C THR A 72 14.53 -1.82 3.86
N ARG A 73 13.32 -2.29 3.56
CA ARG A 73 13.05 -3.14 2.40
C ARG A 73 12.28 -2.37 1.35
N VAL A 74 12.71 -2.47 0.10
CA VAL A 74 11.90 -2.03 -1.04
C VAL A 74 10.72 -2.98 -1.19
N VAL A 75 9.52 -2.44 -1.43
CA VAL A 75 8.29 -3.26 -1.51
C VAL A 75 8.26 -4.10 -2.78
N ASP A 76 8.69 -3.53 -3.92
CA ASP A 76 8.87 -4.26 -5.18
C ASP A 76 10.36 -4.24 -5.56
N ALA A 77 11.07 -5.33 -5.27
CA ALA A 77 12.50 -5.45 -5.56
C ALA A 77 12.81 -5.43 -7.07
N MET A 78 11.88 -5.87 -7.90
CA MET A 78 12.02 -5.85 -9.36
C MET A 78 11.80 -4.45 -9.91
N LYS A 79 10.97 -3.63 -9.24
CA LYS A 79 10.68 -2.24 -9.62
C LYS A 79 10.74 -1.31 -8.41
N PRO A 80 11.93 -0.87 -7.95
CA PRO A 80 12.07 -0.02 -6.76
C PRO A 80 11.39 1.36 -6.82
N GLY A 81 11.03 1.81 -8.02
CA GLY A 81 10.23 3.02 -8.24
C GLY A 81 8.71 2.79 -8.07
N ARG A 82 8.25 1.55 -8.07
CA ARG A 82 6.82 1.21 -8.02
C ARG A 82 6.22 1.58 -6.67
N VAL A 83 5.09 2.25 -6.72
CA VAL A 83 4.28 2.60 -5.56
C VAL A 83 3.23 1.51 -5.37
N MET A 84 3.06 1.04 -4.14
CA MET A 84 2.07 0.03 -3.78
C MET A 84 1.19 0.51 -2.64
N TYR A 85 -0.06 0.05 -2.63
CA TYR A 85 -0.97 0.27 -1.52
C TYR A 85 -0.66 -0.69 -0.37
N THR A 86 -0.94 -0.26 0.86
CA THR A 86 -0.84 -1.08 2.05
C THR A 86 -2.16 -1.05 2.82
N SER A 87 -2.58 -2.19 3.37
CA SER A 87 -3.66 -2.23 4.36
C SER A 87 -3.16 -1.87 5.77
N GLY A 88 -1.85 -1.82 5.98
CA GLY A 88 -1.21 -1.59 7.27
C GLY A 88 -0.89 -0.11 7.55
N LYS A 89 -0.22 0.10 8.69
CA LYS A 89 0.25 1.41 9.13
C LYS A 89 1.33 1.99 8.21
N ILE A 90 1.35 3.31 8.10
CA ILE A 90 2.41 4.07 7.43
C ILE A 90 3.14 4.98 8.42
N ILE A 91 4.22 5.59 7.94
CA ILE A 91 4.95 6.69 8.57
C ILE A 91 5.16 7.80 7.56
N SER A 92 5.30 9.03 8.05
CA SER A 92 5.50 10.21 7.23
C SER A 92 6.37 11.25 7.93
N SER A 93 6.65 12.35 7.24
CA SER A 93 7.37 13.49 7.81
C SER A 93 6.67 14.17 8.97
N THR A 94 5.34 14.12 9.02
CA THR A 94 4.53 14.73 10.10
C THR A 94 4.29 13.76 11.25
N ASN A 95 4.34 12.44 10.99
CA ASN A 95 4.22 11.42 12.02
C ASN A 95 5.17 10.24 11.75
N PRO A 96 6.35 10.22 12.40
CA PRO A 96 7.35 9.17 12.22
C PRO A 96 7.05 7.90 13.01
N LYS A 97 6.03 7.91 13.89
CA LYS A 97 5.52 6.70 14.55
C LYS A 97 4.46 6.04 13.66
N PRO A 98 4.42 4.70 13.54
CA PRO A 98 3.45 4.04 12.67
C PRO A 98 1.99 4.38 13.02
N TYR A 99 1.23 4.85 12.03
CA TYR A 99 -0.17 5.26 12.18
C TYR A 99 -1.03 4.80 10.98
N TYR A 100 -2.35 4.77 11.17
CA TYR A 100 -3.29 4.70 10.06
C TYR A 100 -3.67 6.13 9.66
N PRO A 101 -3.61 6.51 8.37
CA PRO A 101 -4.13 7.79 7.92
C PRO A 101 -5.59 7.98 8.29
N ASP A 102 -6.02 9.24 8.37
CA ASP A 102 -7.43 9.56 8.59
C ASP A 102 -8.25 9.05 7.39
N PRO A 103 -9.22 8.13 7.60
CA PRO A 103 -9.99 7.55 6.51
C PRO A 103 -10.81 8.57 5.74
N ILE A 104 -11.30 9.64 6.38
CA ILE A 104 -12.09 10.70 5.73
C ILE A 104 -11.20 11.52 4.81
N ILE A 105 -9.98 11.85 5.26
CA ILE A 105 -9.03 12.60 4.43
C ILE A 105 -8.54 11.71 3.29
N GLU A 106 -8.21 10.45 3.55
CA GLU A 106 -7.78 9.50 2.53
C GLU A 106 -8.83 9.34 1.43
N GLU A 107 -10.10 9.15 1.80
CA GLU A 107 -11.22 9.06 0.86
C GLU A 107 -11.39 10.35 0.05
N ARG A 108 -11.29 11.53 0.68
CA ARG A 108 -11.35 12.80 -0.04
C ARG A 108 -10.22 12.98 -1.04
N VAL A 109 -9.02 12.47 -0.75
CA VAL A 109 -7.85 12.58 -1.62
C VAL A 109 -7.90 11.55 -2.76
N LEU A 110 -8.33 10.32 -2.48
CA LEU A 110 -8.44 9.26 -3.49
C LEU A 110 -9.72 9.38 -4.33
N GLY A 111 -10.74 10.08 -3.82
CA GLY A 111 -12.11 9.98 -4.30
C GLY A 111 -12.74 8.65 -3.89
N THR A 112 -14.01 8.46 -4.27
CA THR A 112 -14.70 7.17 -4.15
C THR A 112 -14.10 6.19 -5.18
N LEU A 113 -12.87 5.74 -4.97
CA LEU A 113 -12.27 4.60 -5.69
C LEU A 113 -12.74 3.27 -5.09
N LEU A 114 -13.98 3.21 -4.60
CA LEU A 114 -14.72 1.96 -4.66
C LEU A 114 -15.18 1.87 -6.10
N PRO A 115 -14.80 0.83 -6.87
CA PRO A 115 -15.51 0.54 -8.09
C PRO A 115 -16.99 0.51 -7.73
N GLU A 116 -17.80 1.33 -8.40
CA GLU A 116 -19.21 1.02 -8.53
C GLU A 116 -19.23 -0.38 -9.14
N ILE A 117 -19.40 -1.40 -8.30
CA ILE A 117 -19.80 -2.71 -8.78
C ILE A 117 -21.16 -2.40 -9.37
N ASP A 118 -21.22 -2.25 -10.69
CA ASP A 118 -22.47 -2.13 -11.42
C ASP A 118 -23.32 -3.34 -11.07
N ALA A 119 -24.17 -3.19 -10.07
CA ALA A 119 -25.27 -4.11 -9.77
C ALA A 119 -26.37 -4.03 -10.84
N SER A 120 -26.08 -3.42 -11.98
CA SER A 120 -26.92 -3.37 -13.17
C SER A 120 -26.32 -4.19 -14.30
N ASN A 121 -25.98 -5.46 -14.04
CA ASN A 121 -25.82 -6.43 -15.12
C ASN A 121 -26.41 -7.81 -14.80
N ASP A 122 -27.41 -7.83 -13.92
CA ASP A 122 -28.17 -9.04 -13.63
C ASP A 122 -29.66 -8.81 -13.88
N HIS A 123 -30.01 -8.28 -15.06
CA HIS A 123 -31.35 -8.38 -15.65
C HIS A 123 -31.30 -7.99 -17.13
N ARG A 124 -31.01 -8.97 -18.00
CA ARG A 124 -31.47 -9.12 -19.41
C ARG A 124 -30.42 -9.82 -20.26
N ARG A 125 -30.31 -11.15 -20.11
CA ARG A 125 -30.02 -12.10 -21.19
C ARG A 125 -30.33 -13.55 -20.76
N ASN A 126 -31.44 -13.74 -20.05
CA ASN A 126 -32.11 -15.04 -19.91
C ASN A 126 -33.47 -14.95 -20.62
N MET A 127 -33.42 -14.95 -21.95
CA MET A 127 -34.49 -15.10 -22.96
C MET A 127 -33.74 -14.79 -24.27
N SER A 128 -33.27 -15.74 -25.07
CA SER A 128 -34.02 -16.84 -25.65
C SER A 128 -33.07 -17.98 -26.01
N THR A 129 -32.88 -18.95 -25.12
CA THR A 129 -32.44 -20.31 -25.49
C THR A 129 -33.68 -21.07 -25.93
N ASN A 130 -34.17 -20.75 -27.12
CA ASN A 130 -35.24 -21.50 -27.78
C ASN A 130 -34.69 -22.15 -29.05
N ILE A 131 -33.67 -23.00 -28.89
CA ILE A 131 -33.14 -23.85 -29.97
C ILE A 131 -32.66 -25.17 -29.36
N ILE A 132 -33.58 -26.04 -28.92
CA ILE A 132 -33.30 -27.48 -28.78
C ILE A 132 -34.57 -28.25 -29.17
N GLY A 133 -34.45 -29.10 -30.20
CA GLY A 133 -35.46 -30.06 -30.65
C GLY A 133 -35.84 -29.83 -32.12
N GLY A 134 -35.24 -30.47 -33.12
CA GLY A 134 -34.60 -31.78 -33.07
C GLY A 134 -35.63 -32.92 -33.11
N VAL A 135 -36.41 -33.02 -34.20
CA VAL A 135 -37.17 -34.20 -34.65
C VAL A 135 -37.11 -34.16 -36.19
N ASN A 136 -36.28 -34.96 -36.86
CA ASN A 136 -36.43 -36.36 -37.28
C ASN A 136 -37.54 -36.66 -38.31
N THR A 137 -37.20 -37.59 -39.22
CA THR A 137 -37.96 -38.22 -40.33
C THR A 137 -37.85 -37.48 -41.66
N SER A 138 -37.16 -37.95 -42.72
CA SER A 138 -37.03 -39.28 -43.37
C SER A 138 -38.35 -39.79 -43.98
N ALA A 139 -38.32 -40.05 -45.29
CA ALA A 139 -39.33 -40.64 -46.20
C ALA A 139 -40.14 -39.61 -46.99
N GLY A 140 -40.32 -39.69 -48.32
CA GLY A 140 -39.96 -40.63 -49.38
C GLY A 140 -40.18 -39.90 -50.72
N LYS A 141 -39.29 -40.06 -51.70
CA LYS A 141 -39.49 -40.82 -52.95
C LYS A 141 -40.74 -40.48 -53.77
N SER A 142 -40.44 -40.01 -54.99
CA SER A 142 -41.22 -39.99 -56.23
C SER A 142 -42.32 -38.94 -56.36
#